data_AF-A0A1E3PEF9-F1
#
_entry.id   AF-A0A1E3PEF9-F1
#
_cell.length_a   1.000
_cell.length_b   1.000
_cell.length_c   1.000
_cell.angle_alpha   90.00
_cell.angle_beta   90.00
_cell.angle_gamma   90.00
#
_symmetry.space_group_name_H-M   'P 1'
#
loop_
_entity.id
_entity.type
_entity.pdbx_description
1 polymer ?
#
loop_
_entity_poly.entity_id
_entity_poly.type
_entity_poly.pdbx_seq_one_letter_code
_entity_poly.pdbx_strand_id
1 'polypeptide(L)'
;MELCLSSAFEQDYSRFEIIFAVESPDDPAIRVAQRIMDRYPSVNAKLLIGSDHYGPNPKVNNLSKAYFQAQYDIIWVLDSNVWVSSGTLARSVDVFFRDPKIKLVHHLPNCVALSSSYWGALLDEMFLMTSHSKFYMAINTVAISACVTGKSNLYRRSDLDVAAAAFTTGSSSSSTLSPRHIEPNTGIREFAKYIAEDNMIAEALWALGGRTALTCDTAVQPIGYVPFEGYWSRRVRWLRVRRYMVFVATLLEPLTESIVCGVYGTFAVSVLFLHRYFSCRWFMGHMLLWCMVDYFHFHNQLEFKNMEQPVPYFVSKFFNPDNYHHNYTSDLNLYETNSSSQGETLESSHPAVYNSSITETNSSVSSSSLQHNSKRSLKTWLPVWILRETLALPIWISAMCGSRIFWRNRPFKINSDLSAEEIR
;
A
#
# COMPACT_ATOMS: atom_id res chain seq x y z
N MET A 1 6.87 -14.30 -2.97
CA MET A 1 5.55 -14.84 -2.65
C MET A 1 5.57 -15.55 -1.31
N GLU A 2 6.34 -16.62 -1.13
CA GLU A 2 6.33 -17.38 0.14
C GLU A 2 6.56 -16.51 1.39
N LEU A 3 7.57 -15.63 1.37
CA LEU A 3 7.81 -14.66 2.46
C LEU A 3 6.64 -13.70 2.70
N CYS A 4 6.05 -13.16 1.64
CA CYS A 4 4.91 -12.25 1.72
C CYS A 4 3.70 -12.94 2.37
N LEU A 5 3.40 -14.15 1.92
CA LEU A 5 2.30 -14.94 2.48
C LEU A 5 2.58 -15.35 3.93
N SER A 6 3.82 -15.75 4.26
CA SER A 6 4.21 -16.11 5.64
C SER A 6 4.00 -14.94 6.61
N SER A 7 4.26 -13.71 6.18
CA SER A 7 4.07 -12.52 7.02
C SER A 7 2.63 -12.31 7.51
N ALA A 8 1.63 -12.83 6.78
CA ALA A 8 0.23 -12.79 7.21
C ALA A 8 -0.05 -13.80 8.36
N PHE A 9 0.70 -14.89 8.44
CA PHE A 9 0.61 -15.89 9.52
C PHE A 9 1.37 -15.45 10.78
N GLU A 10 2.41 -14.64 10.59
CA GLU A 10 3.30 -14.14 11.65
C GLU A 10 2.74 -12.90 12.37
N GLN A 11 1.43 -12.63 12.24
CA GLN A 11 0.82 -11.48 12.91
C GLN A 11 0.64 -11.73 14.41
N ASP A 12 1.03 -10.76 15.23
CA ASP A 12 0.93 -10.77 16.68
C ASP A 12 -0.51 -10.47 17.13
N TYR A 13 -1.44 -11.36 16.77
CA TYR A 13 -2.86 -11.21 17.06
C TYR A 13 -3.50 -12.58 17.36
N SER A 14 -4.22 -12.72 18.47
CA SER A 14 -4.67 -14.05 18.94
C SER A 14 -5.88 -14.60 18.18
N ARG A 15 -6.68 -13.73 17.54
CA ARG A 15 -7.97 -14.13 16.95
C ARG A 15 -8.13 -13.60 15.53
N PHE A 16 -7.65 -14.39 14.58
CA PHE A 16 -7.83 -14.13 13.15
C PHE A 16 -7.89 -15.45 12.36
N GLU A 17 -8.29 -15.35 11.10
CA GLU A 17 -8.18 -16.44 10.12
C GLU A 17 -7.58 -15.90 8.82
N ILE A 18 -7.07 -16.79 7.98
CA ILE A 18 -6.54 -16.46 6.66
C ILE A 18 -7.33 -17.23 5.61
N ILE A 19 -7.77 -16.53 4.57
CA ILE A 19 -8.48 -17.13 3.45
C ILE A 19 -7.73 -16.84 2.16
N PHE A 20 -7.13 -17.87 1.57
CA PHE A 20 -6.57 -17.79 0.25
C PHE A 20 -7.66 -17.96 -0.80
N ALA A 21 -7.75 -17.02 -1.73
CA ALA A 21 -8.64 -17.11 -2.88
C ALA A 21 -7.82 -17.27 -4.17
N VAL A 22 -7.98 -18.41 -4.84
CA VAL A 22 -7.32 -18.71 -6.12
C VAL A 22 -8.38 -18.92 -7.20
N GLU A 23 -8.15 -18.36 -8.39
CA GLU A 23 -9.09 -18.40 -9.51
C GLU A 23 -9.13 -19.78 -10.18
N SER A 24 -7.98 -20.37 -10.47
CA SER A 24 -7.84 -21.64 -11.22
C SER A 24 -7.25 -22.77 -10.36
N PRO A 25 -7.73 -24.02 -10.49
CA PRO A 25 -7.12 -25.19 -9.83
C PRO A 25 -5.68 -25.46 -10.30
N ASP A 26 -5.28 -24.94 -11.46
CA ASP A 26 -3.94 -25.13 -12.03
C ASP A 26 -2.94 -24.04 -11.59
N ASP A 27 -3.37 -23.09 -10.74
CA ASP A 27 -2.51 -21.99 -10.32
C ASP A 27 -1.34 -22.50 -9.44
N PRO A 28 -0.07 -22.26 -9.82
CA PRO A 28 1.08 -22.68 -9.02
C PRO A 28 1.11 -22.09 -7.60
N ALA A 29 0.38 -20.99 -7.36
CA ALA A 29 0.20 -20.41 -6.03
C ALA A 29 -0.39 -21.38 -5.00
N ILE A 30 -1.21 -22.34 -5.44
CA ILE A 30 -1.83 -23.35 -4.58
C ILE A 30 -0.78 -24.13 -3.79
N ARG A 31 0.29 -24.56 -4.47
CA ARG A 31 1.38 -25.31 -3.83
C ARG A 31 2.12 -24.47 -2.79
N VAL A 32 2.23 -23.17 -3.01
CA VAL A 32 2.87 -22.24 -2.06
C VAL A 32 1.96 -22.02 -0.86
N ALA A 33 0.67 -21.76 -1.08
CA ALA A 33 -0.32 -21.58 -0.02
C ALA A 33 -0.39 -22.82 0.89
N GLN A 34 -0.48 -24.02 0.30
CA GLN A 34 -0.57 -25.26 1.07
C GLN A 34 0.67 -25.48 1.95
N ARG A 35 1.88 -25.29 1.41
CA ARG A 35 3.12 -25.42 2.21
C ARG A 35 3.19 -24.45 3.39
N ILE A 36 2.64 -23.25 3.24
CA ILE A 36 2.60 -22.26 4.32
C ILE A 36 1.55 -22.66 5.35
N MET A 37 0.36 -23.09 4.93
CA MET A 37 -0.66 -23.61 5.84
C MET A 37 -0.12 -24.78 6.68
N ASP A 38 0.62 -25.70 6.05
CA ASP A 38 1.25 -26.84 6.73
C ASP A 38 2.35 -26.39 7.71
N ARG A 39 3.03 -25.25 7.45
CA ARG A 39 4.06 -24.66 8.33
C ARG A 39 3.47 -23.98 9.57
N TYR A 40 2.26 -23.43 9.47
CA TYR A 40 1.59 -22.71 10.56
C TYR A 40 0.25 -23.35 10.93
N PRO A 41 0.25 -24.61 11.44
CA PRO A 41 -0.99 -25.35 11.70
C PRO A 41 -1.85 -24.76 12.83
N SER A 42 -1.29 -23.87 13.64
CA SER A 42 -2.01 -23.16 14.72
C SER A 42 -2.87 -22.00 14.21
N VAL A 43 -2.65 -21.50 12.99
CA VAL A 43 -3.42 -20.41 12.41
C VAL A 43 -4.58 -21.01 11.61
N ASN A 44 -5.81 -20.56 11.87
CA ASN A 44 -6.97 -20.97 11.10
C ASN A 44 -6.84 -20.44 9.66
N ALA A 45 -6.48 -21.31 8.72
CA ALA A 45 -6.30 -20.95 7.32
C ALA A 45 -7.06 -21.90 6.38
N LYS A 46 -7.63 -21.35 5.31
CA LYS A 46 -8.32 -22.13 4.27
C LYS A 46 -7.98 -21.63 2.87
N LEU A 47 -7.99 -22.57 1.92
CA LEU A 47 -7.75 -22.31 0.51
C LEU A 47 -9.04 -22.56 -0.27
N LEU A 48 -9.54 -21.51 -0.93
CA LEU A 48 -10.72 -21.57 -1.79
C LEU A 48 -10.29 -21.47 -3.25
N ILE A 49 -10.73 -22.39 -4.09
CA ILE A 49 -10.43 -22.44 -5.53
C ILE A 49 -11.71 -22.16 -6.34
N GLY A 50 -11.59 -21.42 -7.44
CA GLY A 50 -12.68 -21.06 -8.34
C GLY A 50 -12.97 -19.56 -8.34
N SER A 51 -13.74 -19.07 -9.30
CA SER A 51 -14.16 -17.67 -9.30
C SER A 51 -15.62 -17.57 -9.69
N ASP A 52 -16.37 -16.81 -8.92
CA ASP A 52 -17.70 -16.35 -9.32
C ASP A 52 -17.55 -15.13 -10.23
N HIS A 53 -18.60 -14.82 -11.00
CA HIS A 53 -18.60 -13.66 -11.89
C HIS A 53 -19.66 -12.65 -11.49
N TYR A 54 -19.22 -11.53 -10.92
CA TYR A 54 -20.07 -10.40 -10.51
C TYR A 54 -19.82 -9.14 -11.35
N GLY A 55 -18.74 -9.12 -12.15
CA GLY A 55 -18.40 -7.99 -12.99
C GLY A 55 -17.05 -8.15 -13.71
N PRO A 56 -16.58 -7.10 -14.42
CA PRO A 56 -15.28 -7.05 -15.12
C PRO A 56 -14.06 -7.17 -14.20
N ASN A 57 -14.18 -7.01 -12.88
CA ASN A 57 -13.03 -7.02 -11.96
C ASN A 57 -12.69 -8.46 -11.49
N PRO A 58 -11.67 -9.13 -12.07
CA PRO A 58 -11.22 -10.45 -11.63
C PRO A 58 -10.73 -10.52 -10.18
N LYS A 59 -10.27 -9.41 -9.59
CA LYS A 59 -9.87 -9.39 -8.17
C LYS A 59 -11.10 -9.53 -7.27
N VAL A 60 -12.14 -8.72 -7.48
CA VAL A 60 -13.39 -8.82 -6.69
C VAL A 60 -14.08 -10.16 -6.93
N ASN A 61 -14.15 -10.62 -8.18
CA ASN A 61 -14.68 -11.94 -8.54
C ASN A 61 -14.00 -13.09 -7.77
N ASN A 62 -12.68 -13.03 -7.64
CA ASN A 62 -11.91 -14.01 -6.87
C ASN A 62 -12.09 -13.83 -5.35
N LEU A 63 -12.14 -12.59 -4.84
CA LEU A 63 -12.25 -12.31 -3.40
C LEU A 63 -13.65 -12.54 -2.83
N SER A 64 -14.71 -12.45 -3.63
CA SER A 64 -16.11 -12.51 -3.17
C SER A 64 -16.44 -13.76 -2.35
N LYS A 65 -15.97 -14.95 -2.78
CA LYS A 65 -16.15 -16.21 -2.03
C LYS A 65 -15.47 -16.18 -0.66
N ALA A 66 -14.25 -15.62 -0.59
CA ALA A 66 -13.50 -15.51 0.66
C ALA A 66 -14.15 -14.49 1.60
N TYR A 67 -14.61 -13.37 1.04
CA TYR A 67 -15.33 -12.34 1.76
C TYR A 67 -16.63 -12.87 2.39
N PHE A 68 -17.39 -13.67 1.64
CA PHE A 68 -18.64 -14.29 2.12
C PHE A 68 -18.37 -15.35 3.22
N GLN A 69 -17.33 -16.18 3.04
CA GLN A 69 -16.99 -17.24 3.99
C GLN A 69 -16.16 -16.77 5.21
N ALA A 70 -15.81 -15.48 5.29
CA ALA A 70 -15.09 -14.95 6.43
C ALA A 70 -15.97 -15.00 7.70
N GLN A 71 -15.41 -15.56 8.76
CA GLN A 71 -15.98 -15.71 10.09
C GLN A 71 -16.09 -14.36 10.82
N TYR A 72 -15.13 -13.46 10.57
CA TYR A 72 -15.02 -12.18 11.27
C TYR A 72 -15.52 -11.01 10.43
N ASP A 73 -15.92 -9.93 11.12
CA ASP A 73 -16.47 -8.73 10.47
C ASP A 73 -15.39 -7.78 9.93
N ILE A 74 -14.23 -7.69 10.59
CA ILE A 74 -13.09 -6.92 10.06
C ILE A 74 -12.42 -7.77 8.98
N ILE A 75 -12.44 -7.27 7.75
CA ILE A 75 -11.82 -7.91 6.60
C ILE A 75 -10.54 -7.17 6.26
N TRP A 76 -9.43 -7.91 6.20
CA TRP A 76 -8.16 -7.40 5.70
C TRP A 76 -7.87 -7.95 4.32
N VAL A 77 -7.96 -7.10 3.30
CA VAL A 77 -7.55 -7.44 1.93
C VAL A 77 -6.07 -7.10 1.78
N LEU A 78 -5.23 -8.12 1.66
CA LEU A 78 -3.78 -8.04 1.51
C LEU A 78 -3.34 -8.72 0.20
N ASP A 79 -2.62 -7.99 -0.65
CA ASP A 79 -2.11 -8.55 -1.92
C ASP A 79 -1.03 -9.63 -1.64
N SER A 80 -1.03 -10.73 -2.39
CA SER A 80 -0.17 -11.91 -2.17
C SER A 80 1.35 -11.67 -2.35
N ASN A 81 1.72 -10.51 -2.88
CA ASN A 81 3.10 -10.08 -3.08
C ASN A 81 3.50 -8.92 -2.15
N VAL A 82 2.72 -8.67 -1.11
CA VAL A 82 2.98 -7.67 -0.08
C VAL A 82 3.44 -8.36 1.20
N TRP A 83 4.51 -7.85 1.79
CA TRP A 83 4.99 -8.20 3.11
C TRP A 83 4.63 -7.09 4.10
N VAL A 84 4.24 -7.47 5.31
CA VAL A 84 3.90 -6.58 6.42
C VAL A 84 4.56 -7.07 7.71
N SER A 85 4.71 -6.18 8.69
CA SER A 85 5.35 -6.49 9.97
C SER A 85 4.40 -7.24 10.91
N SER A 86 4.90 -7.97 11.90
CA SER A 86 4.08 -8.83 12.77
C SER A 86 3.04 -8.05 13.57
N GLY A 87 3.36 -6.84 14.01
CA GLY A 87 2.44 -5.99 14.79
C GLY A 87 1.40 -5.23 13.95
N THR A 88 1.46 -5.31 12.62
CA THR A 88 0.64 -4.48 11.71
C THR A 88 -0.86 -4.72 11.92
N LEU A 89 -1.30 -5.97 12.07
CA LEU A 89 -2.72 -6.30 12.29
C LEU A 89 -3.26 -5.69 13.57
N ALA A 90 -2.56 -5.88 14.70
CA ALA A 90 -2.98 -5.38 16.01
C ALA A 90 -3.14 -3.86 15.99
N ARG A 91 -2.12 -3.13 15.51
CA ARG A 91 -2.17 -1.67 15.38
C ARG A 91 -3.28 -1.19 14.45
N SER A 92 -3.51 -1.89 13.34
CA SER A 92 -4.57 -1.55 12.39
C SER A 92 -5.96 -1.73 12.99
N VAL A 93 -6.16 -2.81 13.75
CA VAL A 93 -7.42 -3.08 14.45
C VAL A 93 -7.66 -2.03 15.54
N ASP A 94 -6.64 -1.67 16.33
CA ASP A 94 -6.75 -0.64 17.37
C ASP A 94 -7.28 0.70 16.85
N VAL A 95 -6.87 1.11 15.64
CA VAL A 95 -7.31 2.37 15.03
C VAL A 95 -8.83 2.44 14.90
N PHE A 96 -9.50 1.34 14.59
CA PHE A 96 -10.96 1.29 14.48
C PHE A 96 -11.69 1.52 15.80
N PHE A 97 -11.02 1.32 16.94
CA PHE A 97 -11.57 1.52 18.28
C PHE A 97 -11.22 2.90 18.84
N ARG A 98 -10.14 3.53 18.35
CA ARG A 98 -9.74 4.88 18.76
C ARG A 98 -10.67 5.97 18.23
N ASP A 99 -11.19 5.81 17.01
CA ASP A 99 -12.16 6.74 16.44
C ASP A 99 -13.23 5.97 15.62
N PRO A 100 -14.51 6.01 16.03
CA PRO A 100 -15.59 5.32 15.34
C PRO A 100 -15.88 5.87 13.93
N LYS A 101 -15.37 7.06 13.59
CA LYS A 101 -15.44 7.59 12.23
C LYS A 101 -14.49 6.87 11.28
N ILE A 102 -13.45 6.21 11.77
CA ILE A 102 -12.57 5.43 10.90
C ILE A 102 -13.31 4.18 10.44
N LYS A 103 -13.49 4.07 9.13
CA LYS A 103 -14.19 2.97 8.46
C LYS A 103 -13.29 2.16 7.54
N LEU A 104 -12.10 2.68 7.24
CA LEU A 104 -11.08 1.98 6.46
C LEU A 104 -9.69 2.32 6.97
N VAL A 105 -8.89 1.30 7.25
CA VAL A 105 -7.47 1.44 7.63
C VAL A 105 -6.62 0.90 6.50
N HIS A 106 -5.54 1.59 6.16
CA HIS A 106 -4.68 1.23 5.04
C HIS A 106 -3.23 1.63 5.31
N HIS A 107 -2.32 1.10 4.50
CA HIS A 107 -0.88 1.16 4.74
C HIS A 107 -0.15 1.90 3.63
N LEU A 108 1.01 2.50 3.95
CA LEU A 108 1.85 3.15 2.96
C LEU A 108 2.45 2.08 2.03
N PRO A 109 2.15 2.09 0.71
CA PRO A 109 2.71 1.10 -0.20
C PRO A 109 4.13 1.47 -0.58
N ASN A 110 5.09 0.68 -0.10
CA ASN A 110 6.48 0.75 -0.53
C ASN A 110 6.82 -0.45 -1.40
N CYS A 111 7.90 -0.36 -2.17
CA CYS A 111 8.43 -1.52 -2.86
C CYS A 111 9.95 -1.51 -2.85
N VAL A 112 10.54 -2.68 -3.02
CA VAL A 112 12.00 -2.86 -3.06
C VAL A 112 12.37 -3.62 -4.32
N ALA A 113 13.21 -3.02 -5.15
CA ALA A 113 13.78 -3.68 -6.31
C ALA A 113 14.81 -4.72 -5.86
N LEU A 114 14.58 -5.99 -6.23
CA LEU A 114 15.43 -7.11 -5.84
C LEU A 114 16.78 -7.10 -6.58
N SER A 115 16.85 -6.47 -7.75
CA SER A 115 18.06 -6.34 -8.55
C SER A 115 18.24 -4.92 -9.05
N SER A 116 19.49 -4.45 -9.12
CA SER A 116 19.87 -3.17 -9.73
C SER A 116 19.88 -3.21 -11.26
N SER A 117 19.63 -4.36 -11.88
CA SER A 117 19.64 -4.50 -13.35
C SER A 117 18.26 -4.31 -13.98
N TYR A 118 17.20 -4.27 -13.18
CA TYR A 118 15.81 -4.23 -13.67
C TYR A 118 15.27 -2.81 -13.58
N TRP A 119 15.46 -2.05 -14.66
CA TRP A 119 15.09 -0.63 -14.72
C TRP A 119 13.62 -0.35 -14.41
N GLY A 120 12.69 -1.21 -14.85
CA GLY A 120 11.27 -1.04 -14.50
C GLY A 120 11.04 -1.15 -12.99
N ALA A 121 11.67 -2.14 -12.34
CA ALA A 121 11.56 -2.33 -10.89
C ALA A 121 12.21 -1.17 -10.11
N LEU A 122 13.35 -0.67 -10.58
CA LEU A 122 14.00 0.51 -9.97
C LEU A 122 13.15 1.78 -10.12
N LEU A 123 12.47 1.95 -11.26
CA LEU A 123 11.55 3.07 -11.48
C LEU A 123 10.30 2.96 -10.60
N ASP A 124 9.77 1.75 -10.39
CA ASP A 124 8.70 1.52 -9.42
C ASP A 124 9.14 1.86 -7.99
N GLU A 125 10.33 1.41 -7.57
CA GLU A 125 10.95 1.72 -6.27
C GLU A 125 11.10 3.24 -6.10
N MET A 126 11.70 3.90 -7.09
CA MET A 126 11.86 5.35 -7.10
C MET A 126 10.50 6.06 -7.00
N PHE A 127 9.51 5.67 -7.80
CA PHE A 127 8.20 6.33 -7.80
C PHE A 127 7.45 6.15 -6.47
N LEU A 128 7.37 4.91 -5.96
CA LEU A 128 6.62 4.60 -4.74
C LEU A 128 7.27 5.23 -3.50
N MET A 129 8.59 5.28 -3.44
CA MET A 129 9.34 5.81 -2.30
C MET A 129 9.67 7.31 -2.41
N THR A 130 9.29 8.01 -3.50
CA THR A 130 9.41 9.47 -3.62
C THR A 130 8.05 10.13 -3.88
N SER A 131 7.69 10.42 -5.15
CA SER A 131 6.46 11.16 -5.48
C SER A 131 5.22 10.56 -4.84
N HIS A 132 5.03 9.24 -4.95
CA HIS A 132 3.84 8.61 -4.39
C HIS A 132 3.74 8.80 -2.89
N SER A 133 4.75 8.38 -2.11
CA SER A 133 4.68 8.43 -0.66
C SER A 133 4.56 9.87 -0.14
N LYS A 134 5.30 10.84 -0.71
CA LYS A 134 5.18 12.26 -0.32
C LYS A 134 3.75 12.78 -0.45
N PHE A 135 3.14 12.64 -1.63
CA PHE A 135 1.79 13.16 -1.88
C PHE A 135 0.71 12.33 -1.18
N TYR A 136 0.87 11.01 -1.13
CA TYR A 136 -0.07 10.11 -0.50
C TYR A 136 -0.16 10.34 1.02
N MET A 137 0.98 10.53 1.68
CA MET A 137 1.01 10.90 3.10
C MET A 137 0.41 12.29 3.33
N ALA A 138 0.75 13.28 2.49
CA ALA A 138 0.20 14.63 2.61
C ALA A 138 -1.33 14.66 2.48
N ILE A 139 -1.88 13.99 1.46
CA ILE A 139 -3.34 13.92 1.24
C ILE A 139 -4.04 13.23 2.41
N ASN A 140 -3.50 12.11 2.90
CA ASN A 140 -4.09 11.40 4.04
C ASN A 140 -3.93 12.16 5.37
N THR A 141 -2.91 13.02 5.51
CA THR A 141 -2.75 13.89 6.67
C THR A 141 -3.80 14.99 6.70
N VAL A 142 -4.10 15.60 5.55
CA VAL A 142 -5.12 16.66 5.46
C VAL A 142 -6.53 16.08 5.42
N ALA A 143 -6.69 14.83 4.97
CA ALA A 143 -7.92 14.04 5.05
C ALA A 143 -9.18 14.73 4.46
N ILE A 144 -9.02 15.40 3.31
CA ILE A 144 -10.13 16.09 2.60
C ILE A 144 -10.99 15.11 1.78
N SER A 145 -10.39 14.02 1.30
CA SER A 145 -11.04 12.98 0.49
C SER A 145 -10.44 11.63 0.83
N ALA A 146 -11.17 10.55 0.55
CA ALA A 146 -10.60 9.22 0.59
C ALA A 146 -9.44 9.10 -0.41
N CYS A 147 -8.29 8.61 0.05
CA CYS A 147 -7.13 8.37 -0.81
C CYS A 147 -6.44 7.08 -0.39
N VAL A 148 -6.83 5.96 -1.01
CA VAL A 148 -6.39 4.62 -0.64
C VAL A 148 -5.70 3.89 -1.80
N THR A 149 -4.96 2.82 -1.48
CA THR A 149 -4.38 1.92 -2.48
C THR A 149 -4.59 0.46 -2.09
N GLY A 150 -4.87 -0.38 -3.08
CA GLY A 150 -5.45 -1.72 -2.92
C GLY A 150 -4.52 -2.79 -2.33
N LYS A 151 -3.31 -2.45 -1.91
CA LYS A 151 -2.28 -3.41 -1.47
C LYS A 151 -2.56 -4.00 -0.09
N SER A 152 -3.09 -3.19 0.82
CA SER A 152 -3.36 -3.58 2.21
C SER A 152 -4.43 -2.65 2.80
N ASN A 153 -5.67 -3.14 2.86
CA ASN A 153 -6.82 -2.38 3.37
C ASN A 153 -7.64 -3.23 4.33
N LEU A 154 -7.98 -2.65 5.48
CA LEU A 154 -8.90 -3.20 6.45
C LEU A 154 -10.17 -2.38 6.46
N TYR A 155 -11.33 -3.03 6.59
CA TYR A 155 -12.63 -2.39 6.79
C TYR A 155 -13.62 -3.41 7.36
N ARG A 156 -14.72 -2.92 7.95
CA ARG A 156 -15.79 -3.81 8.42
C ARG A 156 -16.71 -4.21 7.28
N ARG A 157 -17.05 -5.49 7.21
CA ARG A 157 -18.01 -6.02 6.24
C ARG A 157 -19.41 -5.46 6.47
N SER A 158 -19.81 -5.35 7.73
CA SER A 158 -21.06 -4.70 8.15
C SER A 158 -21.17 -3.25 7.65
N ASP A 159 -20.11 -2.45 7.82
CA ASP A 159 -20.06 -1.07 7.31
C ASP A 159 -20.11 -1.05 5.76
N LEU A 160 -19.44 -1.99 5.10
CA LEU A 160 -19.42 -2.06 3.63
C LEU A 160 -20.77 -2.49 3.04
N ASP A 161 -21.51 -3.40 3.68
CA ASP A 161 -22.85 -3.80 3.21
C ASP A 161 -23.82 -2.61 3.24
N VAL A 162 -23.76 -1.80 4.31
CA VAL A 162 -24.55 -0.56 4.43
C VAL A 162 -24.12 0.46 3.37
N ALA A 163 -22.81 0.65 3.19
CA ALA A 163 -22.28 1.56 2.18
C ALA A 163 -22.69 1.13 0.77
N ALA A 164 -22.55 -0.15 0.42
CA ALA A 164 -22.91 -0.69 -0.88
C ALA A 164 -24.42 -0.53 -1.19
N ALA A 165 -25.28 -0.67 -0.18
CA ALA A 165 -26.73 -0.54 -0.32
C ALA A 165 -27.14 0.91 -0.62
N ALA A 166 -26.40 1.88 -0.05
CA ALA A 166 -26.61 3.31 -0.26
C ALA A 166 -25.85 3.87 -1.47
N PHE A 167 -24.77 3.22 -1.91
CA PHE A 167 -23.85 3.76 -2.90
C PHE A 167 -24.40 3.57 -4.33
N THR A 168 -24.86 4.66 -4.92
CA THR A 168 -25.19 4.76 -6.35
C THR A 168 -24.17 5.66 -7.04
N THR A 169 -23.31 5.12 -7.90
CA THR A 169 -22.46 5.95 -8.76
C THR A 169 -23.27 6.56 -9.88
N GLY A 170 -23.51 7.86 -9.77
CA GLY A 170 -24.18 8.66 -10.79
C GLY A 170 -24.66 9.94 -10.14
N SER A 171 -24.05 11.06 -10.49
CA SER A 171 -24.46 12.39 -10.07
C SER A 171 -25.96 12.58 -10.28
N SER A 172 -26.72 12.49 -9.19
CA SER A 172 -27.92 13.27 -8.94
C SER A 172 -28.21 13.14 -7.46
N SER A 173 -28.10 14.28 -6.79
CA SER A 173 -28.83 14.65 -5.60
C SER A 173 -30.31 14.28 -5.70
N SER A 174 -30.63 13.01 -5.60
CA SER A 174 -31.98 12.49 -5.44
C SER A 174 -32.00 11.69 -4.15
N SER A 175 -32.29 12.40 -3.07
CA SER A 175 -32.39 11.93 -1.70
C SER A 175 -33.60 11.01 -1.45
N THR A 176 -34.01 10.23 -2.44
CA THR A 176 -35.27 9.46 -2.41
C THR A 176 -35.19 8.04 -2.99
N LEU A 177 -33.99 7.49 -3.24
CA LEU A 177 -33.90 6.05 -3.47
C LEU A 177 -33.83 5.31 -2.13
N SER A 178 -34.84 4.49 -1.86
CA SER A 178 -34.80 3.50 -0.79
C SER A 178 -33.53 2.65 -0.91
N PRO A 179 -32.85 2.30 0.21
CA PRO A 179 -31.67 1.45 0.16
C PRO A 179 -31.95 0.16 -0.61
N ARG A 180 -31.06 -0.20 -1.55
CA ARG A 180 -31.19 -1.49 -2.24
C ARG A 180 -30.97 -2.60 -1.22
N HIS A 181 -31.81 -3.64 -1.28
CA HIS A 181 -31.56 -4.82 -0.48
C HIS A 181 -30.31 -5.54 -1.02
N ILE A 182 -29.30 -5.69 -0.18
CA ILE A 182 -28.09 -6.46 -0.45
C ILE A 182 -28.10 -7.68 0.47
N GLU A 183 -27.78 -8.85 -0.08
CA GLU A 183 -27.60 -10.06 0.71
C GLU A 183 -26.51 -9.83 1.76
N PRO A 184 -26.75 -10.14 3.06
CA PRO A 184 -25.75 -9.93 4.09
C PRO A 184 -24.40 -10.58 3.75
N ASN A 185 -23.31 -9.91 4.09
CA ASN A 185 -21.93 -10.33 3.83
C ASN A 185 -21.54 -10.39 2.35
N THR A 186 -22.20 -9.62 1.48
CA THR A 186 -21.93 -9.65 0.03
C THR A 186 -21.62 -8.29 -0.59
N GLY A 187 -21.53 -7.22 0.19
CA GLY A 187 -21.36 -5.85 -0.30
C GLY A 187 -20.15 -5.64 -1.22
N ILE A 188 -19.08 -6.43 -1.07
CA ILE A 188 -17.92 -6.37 -1.98
C ILE A 188 -18.28 -6.63 -3.45
N ARG A 189 -19.33 -7.43 -3.72
CA ARG A 189 -19.79 -7.80 -5.07
C ARG A 189 -20.21 -6.58 -5.89
N GLU A 190 -20.79 -5.57 -5.22
CA GLU A 190 -21.24 -4.32 -5.88
C GLU A 190 -20.09 -3.51 -6.48
N PHE A 191 -18.87 -3.76 -6.01
CA PHE A 191 -17.66 -3.10 -6.50
C PHE A 191 -16.96 -3.87 -7.62
N ALA A 192 -17.46 -5.05 -8.02
CA ALA A 192 -16.91 -5.86 -9.11
C ALA A 192 -16.97 -5.17 -10.48
N LYS A 193 -17.81 -4.13 -10.61
CA LYS A 193 -17.91 -3.29 -11.80
C LYS A 193 -16.80 -2.27 -11.95
N TYR A 194 -16.02 -1.98 -10.91
CA TYR A 194 -14.95 -0.98 -10.95
C TYR A 194 -13.57 -1.63 -11.03
N ILE A 195 -12.63 -1.04 -11.78
CA ILE A 195 -11.23 -1.52 -11.87
C ILE A 195 -10.42 -1.14 -10.63
N ALA A 196 -10.75 -0.03 -9.98
CA ALA A 196 -10.16 0.41 -8.72
C ALA A 196 -11.19 0.21 -7.60
N GLU A 197 -11.46 -1.06 -7.27
CA GLU A 197 -12.46 -1.43 -6.25
C GLU A 197 -12.14 -0.81 -4.89
N ASP A 198 -10.86 -0.75 -4.56
CA ASP A 198 -10.30 -0.18 -3.34
C ASP A 198 -10.71 1.28 -3.12
N ASN A 199 -10.50 2.12 -4.14
CA ASN A 199 -10.88 3.52 -4.10
C ASN A 199 -12.40 3.68 -4.01
N MET A 200 -13.15 2.87 -4.76
CA MET A 200 -14.62 2.95 -4.76
C MET A 200 -15.22 2.50 -3.43
N ILE A 201 -14.64 1.48 -2.77
CA ILE A 201 -15.00 1.08 -1.41
C ILE A 201 -14.73 2.23 -0.43
N ALA A 202 -13.57 2.86 -0.52
CA ALA A 202 -13.23 3.98 0.36
C ALA A 202 -14.16 5.19 0.17
N GLU A 203 -14.49 5.54 -1.07
CA GLU A 203 -15.45 6.61 -1.40
C GLU A 203 -16.86 6.27 -0.89
N ALA A 204 -17.30 5.02 -1.01
CA ALA A 204 -18.61 4.60 -0.51
C ALA A 204 -18.71 4.73 1.03
N LEU A 205 -17.66 4.31 1.75
CA LEU A 205 -17.58 4.49 3.21
C LEU A 205 -17.48 5.97 3.59
N TRP A 206 -16.73 6.76 2.81
CA TRP A 206 -16.54 8.19 3.04
C TRP A 206 -17.83 8.99 2.85
N ALA A 207 -18.62 8.63 1.83
CA ALA A 207 -19.91 9.26 1.52
C ALA A 207 -20.93 9.12 2.67
N LEU A 208 -20.82 8.07 3.49
CA LEU A 208 -21.62 7.88 4.70
C LEU A 208 -21.02 8.55 5.96
N GLY A 209 -20.06 9.46 5.79
CA GLY A 209 -19.41 10.16 6.89
C GLY A 209 -18.21 9.41 7.50
N GLY A 210 -17.85 8.25 6.96
CA GLY A 210 -16.65 7.50 7.34
C GLY A 210 -15.36 8.23 6.95
N ARG A 211 -14.25 7.80 7.53
CA ARG A 211 -12.91 8.32 7.27
C ARG A 211 -11.91 7.18 7.07
N THR A 212 -10.82 7.48 6.38
CA THR A 212 -9.69 6.58 6.19
C THR A 212 -8.60 6.90 7.21
N ALA A 213 -7.83 5.89 7.62
CA ALA A 213 -6.66 6.09 8.47
C ALA A 213 -5.43 5.40 7.89
N LEU A 214 -4.40 6.19 7.58
CA LEU A 214 -3.09 5.72 7.18
C LEU A 214 -2.25 5.47 8.43
N THR A 215 -1.91 4.21 8.73
CA THR A 215 -1.05 3.86 9.87
C THR A 215 0.42 4.14 9.57
N CYS A 216 1.26 4.10 10.62
CA CYS A 216 2.72 4.19 10.46
C CYS A 216 3.35 2.94 9.83
N ASP A 217 2.57 1.86 9.70
CA ASP A 217 2.98 0.61 9.06
C ASP A 217 3.11 0.75 7.54
N THR A 218 4.08 0.04 6.97
CA THR A 218 4.34 0.00 5.53
C THR A 218 4.02 -1.37 4.96
N ALA A 219 3.31 -1.38 3.84
CA ALA A 219 3.08 -2.56 3.01
C ALA A 219 4.17 -2.65 1.95
N VAL A 220 5.11 -3.59 2.08
CA VAL A 220 6.30 -3.67 1.22
C VAL A 220 6.16 -4.73 0.16
N GLN A 221 6.32 -4.33 -1.10
CA GLN A 221 6.32 -5.24 -2.23
C GLN A 221 7.75 -5.50 -2.74
N PRO A 222 8.32 -6.71 -2.59
CA PRO A 222 9.55 -7.05 -3.32
C PRO A 222 9.26 -7.20 -4.82
N ILE A 223 9.99 -6.45 -5.65
CA ILE A 223 9.83 -6.45 -7.11
C ILE A 223 11.03 -7.12 -7.78
N GLY A 224 10.75 -8.24 -8.46
CA GLY A 224 11.71 -8.96 -9.29
C GLY A 224 11.89 -8.33 -10.66
N TYR A 225 11.96 -9.15 -11.71
CA TYR A 225 12.11 -8.66 -13.08
C TYR A 225 10.88 -7.89 -13.54
N VAL A 226 11.08 -6.60 -13.84
CA VAL A 226 10.11 -5.75 -14.53
C VAL A 226 10.87 -4.95 -15.59
N PRO A 227 10.54 -5.12 -16.89
CA PRO A 227 11.15 -4.32 -17.94
C PRO A 227 10.63 -2.88 -17.89
N PHE A 228 11.30 -1.98 -18.60
CA PHE A 228 10.94 -0.57 -18.66
C PHE A 228 9.48 -0.34 -19.10
N GLU A 229 9.03 -1.08 -20.13
CA GLU A 229 7.68 -1.03 -20.67
C GLU A 229 6.65 -1.48 -19.64
N GLY A 230 7.04 -2.36 -18.71
CA GLY A 230 6.22 -2.80 -17.59
C GLY A 230 5.94 -1.67 -16.60
N TYR A 231 6.94 -0.85 -16.27
CA TYR A 231 6.76 0.36 -15.46
C TYR A 231 5.87 1.37 -16.18
N TRP A 232 6.19 1.68 -17.44
CA TRP A 232 5.41 2.61 -18.25
C TRP A 232 3.93 2.23 -18.33
N SER A 233 3.64 0.99 -18.73
CA SER A 233 2.27 0.49 -18.89
C SER A 233 1.48 0.53 -17.59
N ARG A 234 2.15 0.24 -16.46
CA ARG A 234 1.52 0.30 -15.14
C ARG A 234 1.18 1.73 -14.72
N ARG A 235 2.12 2.66 -14.89
CA ARG A 235 1.90 4.07 -14.56
C ARG A 235 0.81 4.70 -15.43
N VAL A 236 0.84 4.44 -16.74
CA VAL A 236 -0.22 4.88 -17.67
C VAL A 236 -1.57 4.32 -17.24
N ARG A 237 -1.66 3.05 -16.88
CA ARG A 237 -2.90 2.43 -16.40
C ARG A 237 -3.41 3.12 -15.13
N TRP A 238 -2.57 3.29 -14.10
CA TRP A 238 -2.98 3.93 -12.84
C TRP A 238 -3.47 5.36 -13.05
N LEU A 239 -2.76 6.16 -13.86
CA LEU A 239 -3.18 7.51 -14.22
C LEU A 239 -4.50 7.52 -15.00
N ARG A 240 -4.65 6.61 -15.96
CA ARG A 240 -5.88 6.52 -16.77
C ARG A 240 -7.08 6.16 -15.91
N VAL A 241 -6.94 5.25 -14.94
CA VAL A 241 -8.01 4.95 -13.97
C VAL A 241 -8.31 6.17 -13.09
N ARG A 242 -7.29 6.83 -12.53
CA ARG A 242 -7.46 8.05 -11.71
C ARG A 242 -8.11 9.21 -12.45
N ARG A 243 -7.86 9.37 -13.76
CA ARG A 243 -8.51 10.38 -14.60
C ARG A 243 -10.04 10.30 -14.52
N TYR A 244 -10.61 9.10 -14.44
CA TYR A 244 -12.05 8.93 -14.32
C TYR A 244 -12.55 9.17 -12.89
N MET A 245 -11.81 8.72 -11.88
CA MET A 245 -12.24 8.81 -10.47
C MET A 245 -12.07 10.22 -9.89
N VAL A 246 -10.93 10.87 -10.18
CA VAL A 246 -10.50 12.14 -9.60
C VAL A 246 -9.91 13.04 -10.69
N PHE A 247 -10.77 13.42 -11.65
CA PHE A 247 -10.37 14.10 -12.88
C PHE A 247 -9.55 15.37 -12.63
N VAL A 248 -10.04 16.29 -11.78
CA VAL A 248 -9.38 17.58 -11.52
C VAL A 248 -8.00 17.37 -10.91
N ALA A 249 -7.87 16.51 -9.90
CA ALA A 249 -6.58 16.19 -9.29
C ALA A 249 -5.62 15.57 -10.31
N THR A 250 -6.11 14.65 -11.15
CA THR A 250 -5.31 14.01 -12.20
C THR A 250 -4.88 15.02 -13.27
N LEU A 251 -5.73 15.97 -13.65
CA LEU A 251 -5.43 17.02 -14.62
C LEU A 251 -4.30 17.94 -14.12
N LEU A 252 -4.29 18.23 -12.82
CA LEU A 252 -3.30 19.11 -12.18
C LEU A 252 -2.01 18.37 -11.77
N GLU A 253 -1.96 17.03 -11.83
CA GLU A 253 -0.80 16.23 -11.41
C GLU A 253 0.54 16.70 -12.01
N PRO A 254 0.66 17.07 -13.30
CA PRO A 254 1.91 17.58 -13.85
C PRO A 254 2.42 18.83 -13.14
N LEU A 255 1.52 19.69 -12.64
CA LEU A 255 1.89 20.91 -11.93
C LEU A 255 2.51 20.65 -10.55
N THR A 256 2.39 19.41 -10.06
CA THR A 256 2.95 18.96 -8.78
C THR A 256 4.28 18.20 -8.94
N GLU A 257 4.73 17.92 -10.17
CA GLU A 257 5.98 17.21 -10.44
C GLU A 257 7.13 18.19 -10.70
N SER A 258 8.37 17.77 -10.41
CA SER A 258 9.53 18.66 -10.27
C SER A 258 9.77 19.59 -11.46
N ILE A 259 9.69 19.08 -12.69
CA ILE A 259 10.09 19.80 -13.91
C ILE A 259 9.06 20.87 -14.27
N VAL A 260 7.79 20.49 -14.45
CA VAL A 260 6.74 21.44 -14.83
C VAL A 260 6.51 22.44 -13.71
N CYS A 261 6.53 21.96 -12.45
CA CYS A 261 6.54 22.81 -11.25
C CYS A 261 7.66 23.84 -11.27
N GLY A 262 8.88 23.38 -11.53
CA GLY A 262 10.06 24.22 -11.61
C GLY A 262 9.98 25.25 -12.73
N VAL A 263 9.43 24.90 -13.90
CA VAL A 263 9.34 25.81 -15.04
C VAL A 263 8.41 26.98 -14.73
N TYR A 264 7.19 26.75 -14.25
CA TYR A 264 6.28 27.86 -13.93
C TYR A 264 6.76 28.63 -12.71
N GLY A 265 7.29 27.95 -11.68
CA GLY A 265 7.82 28.59 -10.48
C GLY A 265 9.01 29.49 -10.81
N THR A 266 9.89 29.03 -11.71
CA THR A 266 11.01 29.83 -12.20
C THR A 266 10.53 31.03 -13.00
N PHE A 267 9.54 30.86 -13.89
CA PHE A 267 8.96 31.97 -14.63
C PHE A 267 8.39 33.03 -13.68
N ALA A 268 7.56 32.63 -12.71
CA ALA A 268 6.95 33.53 -11.75
C ALA A 268 8.00 34.31 -10.94
N VAL A 269 8.98 33.63 -10.34
CA VAL A 269 10.04 34.27 -9.57
C VAL A 269 10.91 35.19 -10.43
N SER A 270 11.23 34.75 -11.65
CA SER A 270 12.09 35.52 -12.56
C SER A 270 11.43 36.82 -13.00
N VAL A 271 10.13 36.79 -13.30
CA VAL A 271 9.37 37.96 -13.74
C VAL A 271 9.14 38.93 -12.58
N LEU A 272 8.71 38.41 -11.42
CA LEU A 272 8.34 39.24 -10.27
C LEU A 272 9.55 39.87 -9.56
N PHE A 273 10.68 39.15 -9.48
CA PHE A 273 11.81 39.57 -8.63
C PHE A 273 13.13 39.78 -9.38
N LEU A 274 13.31 39.19 -10.57
CA LEU A 274 14.59 39.22 -11.30
C LEU A 274 14.55 40.00 -12.62
N HIS A 275 13.39 40.63 -12.91
CA HIS A 275 13.10 41.42 -14.11
C HIS A 275 13.52 40.73 -15.42
N ARG A 276 13.31 39.40 -15.51
CA ARG A 276 13.60 38.59 -16.71
C ARG A 276 12.57 37.47 -16.86
N TYR A 277 12.41 36.92 -18.05
CA TYR A 277 11.43 35.85 -18.28
C TYR A 277 11.80 34.51 -17.63
N PHE A 278 13.08 34.18 -17.56
CA PHE A 278 13.53 32.91 -17.00
C PHE A 278 14.95 32.99 -16.45
N SER A 279 15.17 32.40 -15.28
CA SER A 279 16.48 32.31 -14.64
C SER A 279 16.91 30.84 -14.54
N CYS A 280 17.83 30.42 -15.43
CA CYS A 280 18.36 29.06 -15.39
C CYS A 280 19.00 28.73 -14.03
N ARG A 281 19.63 29.71 -13.38
CA ARG A 281 20.22 29.54 -12.04
C ARG A 281 19.16 29.20 -10.99
N TRP A 282 17.99 29.84 -11.06
CA TRP A 282 16.88 29.54 -10.16
C TRP A 282 16.28 28.16 -10.43
N PHE A 283 16.05 27.83 -11.71
CA PHE A 283 15.56 26.51 -12.09
C PHE A 283 16.50 25.38 -11.65
N MET A 284 17.81 25.55 -11.85
CA MET A 284 18.81 24.59 -11.35
C MET A 284 18.77 24.47 -9.82
N GLY A 285 18.62 25.59 -9.10
CA GLY A 285 18.44 25.57 -7.65
C GLY A 285 17.20 24.80 -7.21
N HIS A 286 16.06 25.02 -7.88
CA HIS A 286 14.82 24.27 -7.67
C HIS A 286 15.03 22.77 -7.91
N MET A 287 15.62 22.38 -9.04
CA MET A 287 15.85 20.97 -9.36
C MET A 287 16.82 20.30 -8.39
N LEU A 288 17.87 21.01 -7.94
CA LEU A 288 18.80 20.51 -6.93
C LEU A 288 18.12 20.32 -5.58
N LEU A 289 17.31 21.30 -5.14
CA LEU A 289 16.55 21.20 -3.89
C LEU A 289 15.54 20.05 -3.96
N TRP A 290 14.83 19.89 -5.07
CA TRP A 290 13.88 18.80 -5.25
C TRP A 290 14.56 17.44 -5.23
N CYS A 291 15.68 17.30 -5.97
CA CYS A 291 16.51 16.10 -5.96
C CYS A 291 17.02 15.77 -4.55
N MET A 292 17.43 16.78 -3.78
CA MET A 292 17.89 16.61 -2.40
C MET A 292 16.75 16.10 -1.50
N VAL A 293 15.57 16.71 -1.57
CA VAL A 293 14.38 16.27 -0.81
C VAL A 293 14.01 14.84 -1.16
N ASP A 294 13.97 14.49 -2.45
CA ASP A 294 13.68 13.12 -2.90
C ASP A 294 14.75 12.14 -2.45
N TYR A 295 16.02 12.53 -2.47
CA TYR A 295 17.12 11.69 -1.99
C TYR A 295 16.97 11.38 -0.51
N PHE A 296 16.72 12.38 0.34
CA PHE A 296 16.54 12.17 1.78
C PHE A 296 15.28 11.37 2.08
N HIS A 297 14.15 11.71 1.45
CA HIS A 297 12.89 11.00 1.66
C HIS A 297 12.98 9.53 1.24
N PHE A 298 13.56 9.25 0.07
CA PHE A 298 13.77 7.88 -0.42
C PHE A 298 14.60 7.05 0.57
N HIS A 299 15.73 7.59 1.04
CA HIS A 299 16.61 6.85 1.93
C HIS A 299 16.02 6.70 3.35
N ASN A 300 15.28 7.69 3.84
CA ASN A 300 14.56 7.57 5.11
C ASN A 300 13.51 6.44 5.05
N GLN A 301 12.80 6.31 3.92
CA GLN A 301 11.86 5.21 3.70
C GLN A 301 12.58 3.85 3.58
N LEU A 302 13.78 3.82 2.99
CA LEU A 302 14.56 2.60 2.80
C LEU A 302 15.22 2.08 4.08
N GLU A 303 15.33 2.90 5.13
CA GLU A 303 15.82 2.46 6.44
C GLU A 303 14.83 1.55 7.17
N PHE A 304 13.54 1.59 6.80
CA PHE A 304 12.48 0.74 7.35
C PHE A 304 12.45 0.73 8.90
N LYS A 305 12.71 1.89 9.52
CA LYS A 305 12.76 2.09 10.98
C LYS A 305 11.47 1.74 11.71
N ASN A 306 10.35 1.71 10.99
CA ASN A 306 9.02 1.41 11.50
C ASN A 306 8.68 -0.10 11.46
N MET A 307 9.61 -0.98 11.10
CA MET A 307 9.37 -2.43 11.04
C MET A 307 9.90 -3.16 12.28
N GLU A 308 9.13 -4.14 12.75
CA GLU A 308 9.58 -5.09 13.76
C GLU A 308 10.51 -6.15 13.16
N GLN A 309 11.40 -6.67 13.99
CA GLN A 309 12.25 -7.81 13.65
C GLN A 309 11.53 -9.13 13.95
N PRO A 310 11.76 -10.21 13.17
CA PRO A 310 12.72 -10.30 12.07
C PRO A 310 12.19 -9.71 10.74
N VAL A 311 13.04 -8.97 10.02
CA VAL A 311 12.72 -8.44 8.67
C VAL A 311 13.21 -9.38 7.55
N PRO A 312 12.54 -9.42 6.39
CA PRO A 312 12.90 -10.32 5.30
C PRO A 312 14.18 -9.89 4.59
N TYR A 313 14.84 -10.81 3.88
CA TYR A 313 16.15 -10.57 3.24
C TYR A 313 16.21 -9.34 2.31
N PHE A 314 15.11 -9.01 1.65
CA PHE A 314 15.05 -7.87 0.72
C PHE A 314 15.00 -6.52 1.44
N VAL A 315 14.60 -6.51 2.72
CA VAL A 315 14.65 -5.36 3.64
C VAL A 315 15.95 -5.37 4.44
N SER A 316 16.39 -6.54 4.93
CA SER A 316 17.50 -6.67 5.88
C SER A 316 18.81 -6.07 5.37
N LYS A 317 19.07 -6.07 4.06
CA LYS A 317 20.23 -5.41 3.44
C LYS A 317 20.31 -3.90 3.71
N PHE A 318 19.19 -3.25 4.02
CA PHE A 318 19.09 -1.82 4.32
C PHE A 318 18.89 -1.52 5.80
N PHE A 319 18.47 -2.51 6.58
CA PHE A 319 18.24 -2.35 8.01
C PHE A 319 19.56 -2.09 8.74
N ASN A 320 19.56 -1.14 9.68
CA ASN A 320 20.69 -0.91 10.60
C ASN A 320 20.24 -1.25 12.04
N PRO A 321 20.76 -2.32 12.66
CA PRO A 321 20.35 -2.76 14.00
C PRO A 321 20.61 -1.73 15.11
N ASP A 322 21.60 -0.85 14.96
CA ASP A 322 21.92 0.18 15.96
C ASP A 322 20.80 1.21 16.18
N ASN A 323 19.89 1.35 15.21
CA ASN A 323 18.76 2.30 15.31
C ASN A 323 17.55 1.73 16.07
N TYR A 324 17.48 0.42 16.32
CA TYR A 324 16.31 -0.21 16.95
C TYR A 324 16.21 0.11 18.45
N HIS A 325 17.37 0.22 19.13
CA HIS A 325 17.42 0.45 20.58
C HIS A 325 17.11 1.88 21.01
N HIS A 326 17.09 2.84 20.09
CA HIS A 326 16.97 4.25 20.47
C HIS A 326 15.53 4.76 20.58
N ASN A 327 14.56 4.14 19.88
CA ASN A 327 13.19 4.65 19.81
C ASN A 327 12.20 3.97 20.78
N TYR A 328 12.42 2.71 21.16
CA TYR A 328 11.52 2.04 22.11
C TYR A 328 11.70 2.53 23.56
N THR A 329 12.88 3.00 23.93
CA THR A 329 13.15 3.55 25.26
C THR A 329 12.62 4.98 25.42
N SER A 330 12.49 5.77 24.35
CA SER A 330 11.91 7.11 24.42
C SER A 330 10.38 7.10 24.53
N ASP A 331 9.71 6.16 23.87
CA ASP A 331 8.25 6.10 23.87
C ASP A 331 7.69 5.51 25.19
N LEU A 332 8.36 4.53 25.81
CA LEU A 332 7.98 4.03 27.14
C LEU A 332 8.06 5.11 28.24
N ASN A 333 9.04 6.01 28.17
CA ASN A 333 9.20 7.12 29.12
C ASN A 333 8.10 8.20 28.98
N LEU A 334 7.42 8.30 27.83
CA LEU A 334 6.27 9.18 27.61
C LEU A 334 4.95 8.58 28.11
N TYR A 335 4.86 7.26 28.26
CA TYR A 335 3.69 6.58 28.83
C TYR A 335 3.78 6.41 30.35
N GLU A 336 4.98 6.22 30.92
CA GLU A 336 5.15 6.11 32.38
C GLU A 336 5.05 7.45 33.14
N THR A 337 5.20 8.59 32.44
CA THR A 337 5.12 9.92 33.08
C THR A 337 3.70 10.44 33.28
N ASN A 338 2.67 9.77 32.73
CA ASN A 338 1.27 10.18 32.85
C ASN A 338 0.40 9.29 33.75
N SER A 339 0.99 8.32 34.47
CA SER A 339 0.27 7.40 35.36
C SER A 339 0.94 7.25 36.73
N SER A 340 1.37 8.36 37.34
CA SER A 340 1.80 8.38 38.74
C SER A 340 0.76 9.03 39.66
N SER A 341 -0.30 8.30 39.98
CA SER A 341 -0.98 8.46 41.28
C SER A 341 -1.83 7.25 41.63
N GLN A 342 -1.59 6.74 42.84
CA GLN A 342 -2.29 5.68 43.58
C GLN A 342 -1.78 4.26 43.32
N GLY A 343 -0.96 3.81 44.27
CA GLY A 343 -0.53 2.42 44.36
C GLY A 343 -1.57 1.54 45.06
N GLU A 344 -1.42 0.25 44.83
CA GLU A 344 -1.68 -0.79 45.82
C GLU A 344 -0.86 -2.03 45.41
N THR A 345 -0.12 -2.54 46.38
CA THR A 345 0.73 -3.74 46.31
C THR A 345 -0.12 -5.00 46.25
N LEU A 346 0.07 -5.84 45.23
CA LEU A 346 -0.35 -7.24 45.23
C LEU A 346 0.75 -8.10 44.58
N GLU A 347 1.43 -8.88 45.42
CA GLU A 347 2.27 -10.01 45.03
C GLU A 347 1.41 -11.12 44.42
N SER A 348 1.83 -11.72 43.30
CA SER A 348 1.49 -13.11 42.94
C SER A 348 2.24 -13.60 41.68
N SER A 349 3.33 -14.35 41.91
CA SER A 349 3.74 -15.59 41.22
C SER A 349 3.80 -15.66 39.67
N HIS A 350 4.99 -15.54 39.11
CA HIS A 350 5.37 -16.16 37.83
C HIS A 350 5.97 -17.57 38.06
N PRO A 351 5.53 -18.63 37.37
CA PRO A 351 6.31 -19.87 37.31
C PRO A 351 7.36 -19.80 36.19
N ALA A 352 8.53 -20.34 36.51
CA ALA A 352 9.74 -20.39 35.71
C ALA A 352 9.54 -21.07 34.35
N VAL A 353 10.09 -20.45 33.30
CA VAL A 353 10.22 -21.06 31.97
C VAL A 353 11.38 -22.05 31.99
N TYR A 354 11.06 -23.26 31.51
CA TYR A 354 11.87 -24.45 31.44
C TYR A 354 13.06 -24.27 30.48
N ASN A 355 14.29 -24.46 30.97
CA ASN A 355 15.48 -24.62 30.14
C ASN A 355 15.48 -26.03 29.54
N SER A 356 15.29 -26.15 28.22
CA SER A 356 15.65 -27.36 27.48
C SER A 356 16.77 -27.05 26.50
N SER A 357 17.96 -27.49 26.89
CA SER A 357 19.21 -27.58 26.14
C SER A 357 19.01 -28.34 24.82
N ILE A 358 19.19 -27.64 23.69
CA ILE A 358 19.43 -28.25 22.39
C ILE A 358 20.94 -28.21 22.15
N THR A 359 21.51 -29.40 22.08
CA THR A 359 22.90 -29.69 21.71
C THR A 359 23.22 -29.14 20.32
N GLU A 360 24.17 -28.21 20.26
CA GLU A 360 24.78 -27.70 19.03
C GLU A 360 25.57 -28.80 18.32
N THR A 361 25.09 -29.25 17.17
CA THR A 361 25.94 -29.89 16.16
C THR A 361 26.45 -28.82 15.22
N ASN A 362 27.70 -28.43 15.43
CA ASN A 362 28.49 -27.54 14.57
C ASN A 362 28.45 -27.98 13.11
N SER A 363 27.73 -27.22 12.27
CA SER A 363 28.04 -27.11 10.85
C SER A 363 28.33 -25.65 10.56
N SER A 364 29.62 -25.36 10.37
CA SER A 364 30.17 -24.05 10.07
C SER A 364 29.68 -23.57 8.70
N VAL A 365 28.54 -22.90 8.68
CA VAL A 365 28.21 -21.97 7.59
C VAL A 365 29.03 -20.72 7.86
N SER A 366 30.04 -20.49 7.04
CA SER A 366 30.83 -19.26 7.06
C SER A 366 29.89 -18.06 6.97
N SER A 367 29.85 -17.28 8.04
CA SER A 367 29.21 -15.96 8.09
C SER A 367 29.98 -15.01 7.17
N SER A 368 29.73 -15.12 5.86
CA SER A 368 30.13 -14.10 4.91
C SER A 368 29.46 -12.79 5.35
N SER A 369 30.28 -11.80 5.69
CA SER A 369 29.87 -10.45 6.05
C SER A 369 28.84 -9.92 5.05
N LEU A 370 27.57 -9.90 5.42
CA LEU A 370 26.54 -9.16 4.70
C LEU A 370 26.97 -7.69 4.75
N GLN A 371 27.51 -7.21 3.64
CA GLN A 371 27.92 -5.82 3.49
C GLN A 371 26.67 -4.96 3.64
N HIS A 372 26.47 -4.38 4.83
CA HIS A 372 25.36 -3.47 5.10
C HIS A 372 25.52 -2.22 4.24
N ASN A 373 24.84 -2.22 3.09
CA ASN A 373 24.71 -1.04 2.26
C ASN A 373 23.37 -0.41 2.62
N SER A 374 23.36 0.37 3.69
CA SER A 374 22.17 1.06 4.23
C SER A 374 21.52 2.03 3.25
N LYS A 375 22.13 2.25 2.07
CA LYS A 375 21.66 3.20 1.05
C LYS A 375 21.88 2.68 -0.36
N ARG A 376 21.04 3.12 -1.30
CA ARG A 376 21.36 3.01 -2.73
C ARG A 376 22.49 4.01 -3.02
N SER A 377 23.53 3.56 -3.72
CA SER A 377 24.62 4.48 -4.09
C SER A 377 24.08 5.63 -4.94
N LEU A 378 24.63 6.83 -4.80
CA LEU A 378 24.21 7.98 -5.62
C LEU A 378 24.35 7.68 -7.12
N LYS A 379 25.37 6.90 -7.51
CA LYS A 379 25.61 6.47 -8.89
C LYS A 379 24.48 5.60 -9.47
N THR A 380 23.82 4.81 -8.63
CA THR A 380 22.68 3.97 -9.06
C THR A 380 21.35 4.70 -8.89
N TRP A 381 21.23 5.56 -7.88
CA TRP A 381 19.99 6.26 -7.57
C TRP A 381 19.71 7.43 -8.53
N LEU A 382 20.72 8.26 -8.83
CA LEU A 382 20.55 9.49 -9.58
C LEU A 382 20.08 9.27 -11.03
N PRO A 383 20.62 8.32 -11.82
CA PRO A 383 20.12 8.06 -13.17
C PRO A 383 18.64 7.61 -13.18
N VAL A 384 18.23 6.79 -12.20
CA VAL A 384 16.85 6.33 -12.05
C VAL A 384 15.93 7.49 -11.68
N TRP A 385 16.37 8.38 -10.79
CA TRP A 385 15.62 9.59 -10.42
C TRP A 385 15.42 10.51 -11.62
N ILE A 386 16.48 10.84 -12.37
CA ILE A 386 16.39 11.65 -13.60
C ILE A 386 15.42 11.01 -14.60
N LEU A 387 15.53 9.71 -14.82
CA LEU A 387 14.65 9.00 -15.73
C LEU A 387 13.19 9.05 -15.24
N ARG A 388 12.94 8.91 -13.94
CA ARG A 388 11.58 9.02 -13.38
C ARG A 388 10.98 10.40 -13.59
N GLU A 389 11.73 11.46 -13.29
CA GLU A 389 11.28 12.86 -13.43
C GLU A 389 11.00 13.21 -14.90
N THR A 390 11.88 12.79 -15.82
CA THR A 390 11.69 13.03 -17.26
C THR A 390 10.50 12.27 -17.85
N LEU A 391 10.16 11.10 -17.31
CA LEU A 391 9.03 10.30 -17.77
C LEU A 391 7.68 10.74 -17.20
N ALA A 392 7.64 11.53 -16.12
CA ALA A 392 6.40 11.90 -15.45
C ALA A 392 5.39 12.56 -16.41
N LEU A 393 5.82 13.58 -17.16
CA LEU A 393 4.96 14.28 -18.12
C LEU A 393 4.60 13.41 -19.34
N PRO A 394 5.53 12.71 -20.02
CA PRO A 394 5.18 11.78 -21.11
C PRO A 394 4.18 10.68 -20.71
N ILE A 395 4.35 10.09 -19.52
CA ILE A 395 3.42 9.08 -18.99
C ILE A 395 2.03 9.72 -18.78
N TRP A 396 1.98 10.92 -18.20
CA TRP A 396 0.74 11.64 -18.01
C TRP A 396 0.04 11.93 -19.33
N ILE A 397 0.74 12.46 -20.34
CA ILE A 397 0.19 12.71 -21.68
C ILE A 397 -0.38 11.41 -22.27
N SER A 398 0.39 10.32 -22.22
CA SER A 398 -0.05 9.02 -22.72
C SER A 398 -1.32 8.52 -22.01
N ALA A 399 -1.40 8.70 -20.69
CA ALA A 399 -2.59 8.35 -19.92
C ALA A 399 -3.81 9.19 -20.33
N MET A 400 -3.62 10.50 -20.53
CA MET A 400 -4.67 11.46 -20.87
C MET A 400 -5.19 11.32 -22.30
N CYS A 401 -4.37 10.90 -23.27
CA CYS A 401 -4.81 10.75 -24.67
C CYS A 401 -5.57 9.44 -24.95
N GLY A 402 -5.39 8.38 -24.16
CA GLY A 402 -6.03 7.08 -24.40
C GLY A 402 -7.22 6.79 -23.48
N SER A 403 -8.14 5.93 -23.92
CA SER A 403 -9.31 5.49 -23.15
C SER A 403 -9.30 4.01 -22.75
N ARG A 404 -8.50 3.18 -23.42
CA ARG A 404 -8.42 1.73 -23.17
C ARG A 404 -7.46 1.40 -22.04
N ILE A 405 -7.80 0.49 -21.14
CA ILE A 405 -6.92 0.03 -20.05
C ILE A 405 -6.58 -1.43 -20.26
N PHE A 406 -5.30 -1.77 -20.31
CA PHE A 406 -4.87 -3.17 -20.34
C PHE A 406 -4.64 -3.66 -18.92
N TRP A 407 -5.41 -4.65 -18.47
CA TRP A 407 -5.26 -5.25 -17.16
C TRP A 407 -5.34 -6.78 -17.25
N ARG A 408 -4.36 -7.47 -16.62
CA ARG A 408 -4.17 -8.93 -16.76
C ARG A 408 -4.24 -9.41 -18.23
N ASN A 409 -3.58 -8.67 -19.12
CA ASN A 409 -3.54 -8.91 -20.57
C ASN A 409 -4.89 -8.80 -21.31
N ARG A 410 -5.91 -8.20 -20.68
CA ARG A 410 -7.22 -7.95 -21.30
C ARG A 410 -7.48 -6.45 -21.43
N PRO A 411 -8.06 -5.96 -22.54
CA PRO A 411 -8.40 -4.56 -22.72
C PRO A 411 -9.76 -4.22 -22.12
N PHE A 412 -9.83 -3.11 -21.40
CA PHE A 412 -11.04 -2.58 -20.78
C PHE A 412 -11.31 -1.14 -21.22
N LYS A 413 -12.58 -0.74 -21.23
CA LYS A 413 -13.02 0.65 -21.33
C LYS A 413 -13.64 1.06 -20.00
N ILE A 414 -13.37 2.27 -19.52
CA ILE A 414 -14.08 2.85 -18.37
C ILE A 414 -15.23 3.71 -18.89
N ASN A 415 -16.42 3.47 -18.35
CA ASN A 415 -17.65 4.19 -18.63
C ASN A 415 -17.74 5.46 -17.76
N SER A 416 -18.69 6.34 -18.08
CA SER A 416 -18.89 7.60 -17.35
C SER A 416 -19.31 7.42 -15.90
N ASP A 417 -19.94 6.28 -15.58
CA ASP A 417 -20.33 5.88 -14.22
C ASP A 417 -19.18 5.17 -13.46
N LEU A 418 -17.96 5.22 -14.00
CA LEU A 418 -16.74 4.56 -13.51
C LEU A 418 -16.72 3.04 -13.63
N SER A 419 -17.81 2.41 -14.09
CA SER A 419 -17.81 0.98 -14.38
C SER A 419 -16.86 0.65 -15.53
N ALA A 420 -16.38 -0.58 -15.58
CA ALA A 420 -15.55 -1.06 -16.66
C ALA A 420 -16.26 -2.10 -17.54
N GLU A 421 -15.88 -2.13 -18.80
CA GLU A 421 -16.34 -3.12 -19.76
C GLU A 421 -15.13 -3.71 -20.47
N GLU A 422 -15.06 -5.04 -20.54
CA GLU A 422 -14.02 -5.73 -21.30
C GLU A 422 -14.31 -5.56 -22.80
N ILE A 423 -13.32 -5.06 -23.54
CA ILE A 423 -13.42 -4.89 -25.00
C ILE A 423 -13.08 -6.24 -25.63
N ARG A 424 -14.04 -6.85 -26.32
CA ARG A 424 -13.82 -8.10 -27.06
C ARG A 424 -13.01 -7.91 -28.34
#